data_AF-A0A0R0M392-F1
#
_entry.id   AF-A0A0R0M392-F1
#
_cell.length_a   1.000
_cell.length_b   1.000
_cell.length_c   1.000
_cell.angle_alpha   90.00
_cell.angle_beta   90.00
_cell.angle_gamma   90.00
#
_symmetry.space_group_name_H-M   'P 1'
#
loop_
_entity.id
_entity.type
_entity.pdbx_description
1 polymer ?
#
loop_
_entity_poly.entity_id
_entity_poly.type
_entity_poly.pdbx_seq_one_letter_code
_entity_poly.pdbx_strand_id
1 'polypeptide(L)'
;MFDLPSQSKILFIFDKKDPNTGNSISAFCKLFPLTTFLFKNIDCLAEKDTLASAMKKRKCKIAINCFSQKNDKVENFLTFIRLVNDNIEFIKFQINSSKGFVSSGPIVGSKSLMFLKNMSQDMRSLFTDVFYVPSALIDQAAL
;
A
#
# COMPACT_ATOMS: atom_id res chain seq x y z
N MET A 1 17.51 18.94 -16.80
CA MET A 1 17.48 17.54 -16.32
C MET A 1 16.10 17.34 -15.73
N PHE A 2 15.22 16.57 -16.36
CA PHE A 2 13.88 16.31 -15.80
C PHE A 2 14.05 15.28 -14.69
N ASP A 3 13.64 15.61 -13.47
CA ASP A 3 13.53 14.63 -12.40
C ASP A 3 12.60 13.52 -12.87
N LEU A 4 13.16 12.34 -13.16
CA LEU A 4 12.35 11.16 -13.41
C LEU A 4 11.53 10.92 -12.13
N PRO A 5 10.21 10.71 -12.23
CA PRO A 5 9.41 10.40 -11.06
C PRO A 5 9.98 9.13 -10.42
N SER A 6 10.62 9.27 -9.25
CA SER A 6 11.13 8.15 -8.48
C SER A 6 9.95 7.29 -8.03
N GLN A 7 10.07 5.96 -8.11
CA GLN A 7 9.02 5.07 -7.60
C GLN A 7 8.73 5.38 -6.13
N SER A 8 7.44 5.49 -5.80
CA SER A 8 6.99 5.72 -4.43
C SER A 8 7.33 4.53 -3.55
N LYS A 9 8.18 4.74 -2.53
CA LYS A 9 8.39 3.76 -1.47
C LYS A 9 7.11 3.64 -0.63
N ILE A 10 6.60 2.42 -0.48
CA ILE A 10 5.34 2.15 0.24
C ILE A 10 5.61 1.72 1.67
N LEU A 11 4.91 2.35 2.62
CA LEU A 11 4.88 1.95 4.03
C LEU A 11 3.69 1.03 4.31
N PHE A 12 3.93 -0.24 4.59
CA PHE A 12 2.93 -1.16 5.09
C PHE A 12 2.80 -1.04 6.61
N ILE A 13 1.57 -0.84 7.09
CA ILE A 13 1.25 -0.74 8.51
C ILE A 13 0.40 -1.96 8.87
N PHE A 14 0.85 -2.70 9.87
CA PHE A 14 0.17 -3.90 10.35
C PHE A 14 -0.16 -3.74 11.83
N ASP A 15 -1.36 -4.18 12.22
CA ASP A 15 -1.68 -4.31 13.63
C ASP A 15 -0.80 -5.41 14.26
N LYS A 16 -0.16 -5.07 15.37
CA LYS A 16 0.67 -6.00 16.13
C LYS A 16 -0.16 -7.12 16.76
N LYS A 17 -1.47 -6.92 16.92
CA LYS A 17 -2.39 -7.86 17.59
C LYS A 17 -2.94 -8.96 16.68
N ASP A 18 -2.81 -8.85 15.36
CA ASP A 18 -3.30 -9.86 14.42
C ASP A 18 -2.17 -10.40 13.50
N PRO A 19 -1.44 -11.45 13.92
CA PRO A 19 -0.37 -12.03 13.12
C PRO A 19 -0.86 -12.64 11.80
N ASN A 20 -2.16 -12.94 11.66
CA ASN A 20 -2.70 -13.51 10.43
C ASN A 20 -2.84 -12.47 9.30
N THR A 21 -2.96 -11.18 9.64
CA THR A 21 -3.01 -10.09 8.66
C THR A 21 -1.71 -9.99 7.85
N GLY A 22 -0.56 -10.31 8.47
CA GLY A 22 0.74 -10.37 7.80
C GLY A 22 0.84 -11.48 6.76
N ASN A 23 0.24 -12.65 7.03
CA ASN A 23 0.28 -13.79 6.13
C ASN A 23 -0.59 -13.59 4.89
N SER A 24 -1.81 -13.07 5.05
CA SER A 24 -2.75 -12.85 3.94
C SER A 24 -2.31 -11.75 2.97
N ILE A 25 -1.50 -10.80 3.42
CA ILE A 25 -1.10 -9.62 2.65
C ILE A 25 0.35 -9.72 2.16
N SER A 26 1.10 -10.74 2.60
CA SER A 26 2.45 -11.04 2.10
C SER A 26 2.51 -11.11 0.57
N ALA A 27 1.50 -11.70 -0.08
CA ALA A 27 1.40 -11.76 -1.54
C ALA A 27 1.16 -10.38 -2.19
N PHE A 28 0.39 -9.51 -1.52
CA PHE A 28 0.13 -8.15 -2.00
C PHE A 28 1.36 -7.26 -1.84
N CYS A 29 2.12 -7.40 -0.75
CA CYS A 29 3.38 -6.68 -0.55
C CYS A 29 4.41 -6.97 -1.66
N LYS A 30 4.43 -8.21 -2.20
CA LYS A 30 5.35 -8.62 -3.27
C LYS A 30 5.15 -7.87 -4.59
N LEU A 31 3.98 -7.23 -4.78
CA LEU A 31 3.72 -6.39 -5.96
C LEU A 31 4.60 -5.13 -5.96
N PHE A 32 5.15 -4.75 -4.82
CA PHE A 32 5.85 -3.49 -4.64
C PHE A 32 7.33 -3.76 -4.30
N PRO A 33 8.27 -3.43 -5.20
CA PRO A 33 9.69 -3.64 -4.96
C PRO A 33 10.26 -2.70 -3.88
N LEU A 34 9.72 -1.49 -3.74
CA LEU A 34 10.16 -0.52 -2.72
C LEU A 34 9.17 -0.46 -1.55
N THR A 35 9.40 -1.29 -0.53
CA THR A 35 8.51 -1.39 0.65
C THR A 35 9.24 -1.23 1.98
N THR A 36 8.51 -0.84 3.00
CA THR A 36 8.96 -0.83 4.40
C THR A 36 7.78 -1.16 5.30
N PHE A 37 8.06 -1.67 6.49
CA PHE A 37 7.03 -2.17 7.41
C PHE A 37 6.99 -1.37 8.72
N LEU A 38 5.81 -1.25 9.30
CA LEU A 38 5.56 -0.71 10.62
C LEU A 38 4.53 -1.60 11.34
N PHE A 39 4.99 -2.29 12.39
CA PHE A 39 4.14 -3.12 13.25
C PHE A 39 3.74 -2.30 14.47
N LYS A 40 2.70 -1.48 14.32
CA LYS A 40 2.17 -0.64 15.38
C LYS A 40 0.66 -0.55 15.21
N ASN A 41 -0.06 -0.69 16.32
CA ASN A 41 -1.49 -0.42 16.34
C ASN A 41 -1.67 1.10 16.27
N ILE A 42 -1.93 1.62 15.06
CA ILE A 42 -2.19 3.04 14.80
C ILE A 42 -3.61 3.15 14.27
N ASP A 43 -4.44 3.92 14.97
CA ASP A 43 -5.68 4.39 14.35
C ASP A 43 -5.32 5.48 13.34
N CYS A 44 -5.23 5.12 12.06
CA CYS A 44 -4.80 6.02 10.99
C CYS A 44 -5.73 7.25 10.83
N LEU A 45 -6.98 7.16 11.30
CA LEU A 45 -7.93 8.27 11.25
C LEU A 45 -7.74 9.23 12.43
N ALA A 46 -7.42 8.71 13.61
CA ALA A 46 -7.21 9.50 14.82
C ALA A 46 -5.78 10.04 14.95
N GLU A 47 -4.77 9.30 14.49
CA GLU A 47 -3.34 9.61 14.68
C GLU A 47 -2.65 10.11 13.40
N LYS A 48 -3.25 11.07 12.70
CA LYS A 48 -2.74 11.59 11.42
C LYS A 48 -1.31 12.13 11.53
N ASP A 49 -0.99 12.89 12.58
CA ASP A 49 0.34 13.49 12.72
C ASP A 49 1.44 12.44 12.98
N THR A 50 1.12 11.42 13.78
CA THR A 50 2.00 10.28 14.02
C THR A 50 2.28 9.54 12.72
N LEU A 51 1.26 9.35 11.89
CA LEU A 51 1.34 8.70 10.60
C LEU A 51 2.17 9.52 9.61
N ALA A 52 1.91 10.83 9.47
CA ALA A 52 2.70 11.73 8.63
C ALA A 52 4.18 11.72 9.05
N SER A 53 4.45 11.81 10.35
CA SER A 53 5.81 11.74 10.90
C SER A 53 6.49 10.42 10.59
N ALA A 54 5.78 9.29 10.73
CA ALA A 54 6.29 7.96 10.43
C ALA A 54 6.59 7.77 8.92
N MET A 55 5.75 8.33 8.05
CA MET A 55 5.91 8.35 6.60
C MET A 55 7.11 9.20 6.17
N LYS A 56 7.22 10.43 6.69
CA LYS A 56 8.36 11.33 6.46
C LYS A 56 9.68 10.70 6.88
N LYS A 57 9.74 10.17 8.12
CA LYS A 57 10.94 9.50 8.66
C LYS A 57 11.43 8.35 7.76
N ARG A 58 10.51 7.65 7.10
CA ARG A 58 10.80 6.50 6.22
C ARG A 58 10.94 6.86 4.74
N LYS A 59 10.76 8.14 4.40
CA LYS A 59 10.73 8.68 3.04
C LYS A 59 9.66 8.03 2.16
N CYS A 60 8.46 7.82 2.72
CA CYS A 60 7.31 7.24 2.04
C CYS A 60 6.25 8.32 1.79
N LYS A 61 5.75 8.41 0.55
CA LYS A 61 4.58 9.23 0.20
C LYS A 61 3.27 8.45 0.26
N ILE A 62 3.37 7.13 0.20
CA ILE A 62 2.25 6.19 0.23
C ILE A 62 2.40 5.27 1.43
N ALA A 63 1.30 5.05 2.14
CA ALA A 63 1.18 4.00 3.13
C ALA A 63 -0.07 3.16 2.87
N ILE A 64 -0.02 1.90 3.29
CA ILE A 64 -1.13 0.96 3.20
C ILE A 64 -1.30 0.37 4.59
N ASN A 65 -2.42 0.71 5.23
CA ASN A 65 -2.78 0.14 6.52
C ASN A 65 -3.67 -1.07 6.32
N CYS A 66 -3.22 -2.17 6.91
CA CYS A 66 -3.84 -3.47 6.84
C CYS A 66 -4.39 -3.80 8.21
N PHE A 67 -5.71 -3.69 8.37
CA PHE A 67 -6.37 -3.85 9.66
C PHE A 67 -7.46 -4.91 9.58
N SER A 68 -7.55 -5.73 10.62
CA SER A 68 -8.58 -6.76 10.78
C SER A 68 -9.36 -6.41 12.04
N GLN A 69 -10.65 -6.16 11.89
CA GLN A 69 -11.55 -5.94 13.02
C GLN A 69 -12.30 -7.24 13.30
N LYS A 70 -12.19 -7.73 14.55
CA LYS A 70 -12.98 -8.85 15.02
C LYS A 70 -14.19 -8.34 15.79
N ASN A 71 -15.35 -8.42 15.16
CA ASN A 71 -16.65 -8.42 15.86
C ASN A 71 -17.20 -9.87 15.80
N ASP A 72 -18.51 -10.09 15.83
CA ASP A 72 -19.13 -11.41 15.60
C ASP A 72 -18.71 -12.07 14.26
N LYS A 73 -18.10 -11.30 13.35
CA LYS A 73 -17.37 -11.73 12.14
C LYS A 73 -16.02 -10.99 12.02
N VAL A 74 -15.06 -11.62 11.35
CA VAL A 74 -13.76 -10.99 11.01
C VAL A 74 -13.92 -10.15 9.75
N GLU A 75 -13.73 -8.84 9.85
CA GLU A 75 -13.74 -7.91 8.73
C GLU A 75 -12.33 -7.40 8.44
N ASN A 76 -11.86 -7.60 7.19
CA ASN A 76 -10.57 -7.12 6.75
C ASN A 76 -10.73 -5.77 6.04
N PHE A 77 -9.95 -4.79 6.47
CA PHE A 77 -9.91 -3.45 5.89
C PHE A 77 -8.52 -3.16 5.32
N LEU A 78 -8.52 -2.54 4.14
CA LEU A 78 -7.33 -2.01 3.49
C LEU A 78 -7.50 -0.51 3.34
N THR A 79 -6.66 0.28 4.01
CA THR A 79 -6.69 1.74 3.89
C THR A 79 -5.46 2.20 3.14
N PHE A 80 -5.66 2.81 1.97
CA PHE A 80 -4.60 3.50 1.25
C PHE A 80 -4.48 4.93 1.76
N ILE A 81 -3.23 5.37 1.91
CA ILE A 81 -2.88 6.60 2.59
C ILE A 81 -1.87 7.33 1.73
N ARG A 82 -2.14 8.58 1.37
CA ARG A 82 -1.23 9.44 0.61
C ARG A 82 -0.88 10.68 1.40
N LEU A 83 0.41 11.02 1.42
CA LEU A 83 0.95 12.23 2.04
C LEU A 83 1.24 13.26 0.94
N VAL A 84 0.50 14.37 0.94
CA VAL A 84 0.66 15.49 0.01
C VAL A 84 0.79 16.78 0.80
N ASN A 85 1.94 17.47 0.69
CA ASN A 85 2.18 18.74 1.38
C ASN A 85 1.77 18.72 2.86
N ASP A 86 2.21 17.67 3.58
CA ASP A 86 1.90 17.43 5.00
C ASP A 86 0.46 17.06 5.34
N ASN A 87 -0.43 17.02 4.36
CA ASN A 87 -1.79 16.54 4.52
C ASN A 87 -1.89 15.05 4.17
N ILE A 88 -2.75 14.34 4.91
CA ILE A 88 -3.03 12.93 4.67
C ILE A 88 -4.40 12.75 4.04
N GLU A 89 -4.41 12.05 2.91
CA GLU A 89 -5.60 11.58 2.23
C GLU A 89 -5.76 10.07 2.45
N PHE A 90 -7.00 9.63 2.64
CA PHE A 90 -7.33 8.24 2.95
C PHE A 90 -8.38 7.71 2.00
N ILE A 91 -8.21 6.48 1.53
CA ILE A 91 -9.28 5.70 0.90
C ILE A 91 -9.34 4.33 1.59
N LYS A 92 -10.47 4.05 2.24
CA LYS A 92 -10.71 2.81 2.99
C LYS A 92 -11.53 1.84 2.15
N PHE A 93 -11.08 0.59 2.09
CA PHE A 93 -11.77 -0.52 1.44
C PHE A 93 -12.08 -1.61 2.47
N GLN A 94 -13.27 -2.20 2.36
CA GLN A 94 -13.62 -3.44 3.04
C GLN A 94 -13.42 -4.61 2.07
N ILE A 95 -12.71 -5.64 2.52
CA ILE A 95 -12.44 -6.83 1.71
C ILE A 95 -13.53 -7.87 1.99
N ASN A 96 -14.52 -7.97 1.08
CA ASN A 96 -15.72 -8.79 1.29
C ASN A 96 -15.50 -10.30 1.14
N SER A 97 -14.41 -10.75 0.50
CA SER A 97 -13.95 -12.14 0.55
C SER A 97 -12.56 -12.27 -0.10
N SER A 98 -11.66 -13.03 0.50
CA SER A 98 -10.48 -13.54 -0.18
C SER A 98 -10.90 -14.79 -0.96
N LYS A 99 -11.47 -14.63 -2.16
CA LYS A 99 -11.45 -15.74 -3.12
C LYS A 99 -9.98 -16.00 -3.43
N GLY A 100 -9.42 -17.01 -2.77
CA GLY A 100 -8.00 -17.35 -2.81
C GLY A 100 -7.60 -17.70 -4.23
N PHE A 101 -7.04 -16.73 -4.95
CA PHE A 101 -6.23 -17.02 -6.11
C PHE A 101 -4.81 -17.23 -5.61
N VAL A 102 -4.43 -18.50 -5.45
CA VAL A 102 -3.03 -18.88 -5.26
C VAL A 102 -2.39 -18.86 -6.65
N SER A 103 -2.06 -17.66 -7.15
CA SER A 103 -1.08 -17.59 -8.23
C SER A 103 0.30 -17.84 -7.61
N SER A 104 1.26 -18.32 -8.40
CA SER A 104 2.68 -18.44 -8.05
C SER A 104 3.35 -17.10 -7.70
N GLY A 105 2.56 -16.02 -7.59
CA GLY A 105 3.00 -14.65 -7.41
C GLY A 105 3.51 -14.09 -8.74
N PRO A 106 3.19 -12.84 -9.08
CA PRO A 106 3.94 -12.16 -10.15
C PRO A 106 5.41 -12.07 -9.77
N ILE A 107 6.28 -12.03 -10.77
CA ILE A 107 7.72 -11.76 -10.59
C ILE A 107 7.84 -10.42 -9.86
N VAL A 108 8.56 -10.40 -8.74
CA VAL A 108 8.75 -9.19 -7.94
C VAL A 108 9.31 -8.08 -8.85
N GLY A 109 8.67 -6.90 -8.83
CA GLY A 109 9.10 -5.77 -9.65
C GLY A 109 8.58 -5.75 -11.09
N SER A 110 7.73 -6.69 -11.51
CA SER A 110 7.11 -6.65 -12.84
C SER A 110 6.16 -5.44 -12.98
N LYS A 111 6.19 -4.76 -14.14
CA LYS A 111 5.21 -3.72 -14.49
C LYS A 111 3.81 -4.32 -14.56
N SER A 112 2.87 -3.69 -13.86
CA SER A 112 1.46 -4.06 -13.93
C SER A 112 0.75 -3.29 -15.03
N LEU A 113 0.00 -3.98 -15.88
CA LEU A 113 -1.00 -3.35 -16.75
C LEU A 113 -2.20 -2.94 -15.88
N MET A 114 -2.57 -1.66 -15.88
CA MET A 114 -3.70 -1.16 -15.12
C MET A 114 -4.89 -0.87 -16.03
N PHE A 115 -6.05 -1.46 -15.71
CA PHE A 115 -7.33 -1.15 -16.35
C PHE A 115 -8.30 -0.56 -15.30
N LEU A 116 -8.48 0.75 -15.34
CA LEU A 116 -9.26 1.51 -14.33
C LEU A 116 -10.66 1.82 -14.85
N LYS A 117 -11.62 0.91 -14.61
CA LYS A 117 -13.03 1.07 -15.03
C LYS A 117 -13.87 1.65 -13.90
N ASN A 118 -14.71 2.65 -14.20
CA ASN A 118 -15.69 3.25 -13.29
C ASN A 118 -15.12 3.75 -11.94
N MET A 119 -13.82 4.06 -11.87
CA MET A 119 -13.20 4.66 -10.69
C MET A 119 -13.29 6.20 -10.75
N SER A 120 -13.45 6.83 -9.59
CA SER A 120 -13.33 8.29 -9.45
C SER A 120 -11.92 8.77 -9.79
N GLN A 121 -11.78 10.07 -10.08
CA GLN A 121 -10.47 10.64 -10.42
C GLN A 121 -9.45 10.49 -9.28
N ASP A 122 -9.88 10.69 -8.03
CA ASP A 122 -9.02 10.56 -6.84
C ASP A 122 -8.51 9.13 -6.67
N MET A 123 -9.38 8.14 -6.87
CA MET A 123 -8.98 6.73 -6.85
C MET A 123 -8.01 6.44 -7.98
N ARG A 124 -8.28 6.89 -9.21
CA ARG A 124 -7.36 6.67 -10.33
C ARG A 124 -5.98 7.26 -10.07
N SER A 125 -5.93 8.47 -9.53
CA SER A 125 -4.68 9.14 -9.14
C SER A 125 -3.94 8.33 -8.08
N LEU A 126 -4.61 7.94 -7.00
CA LEU A 126 -3.99 7.17 -5.91
C LEU A 126 -3.47 5.81 -6.38
N PHE A 127 -4.27 5.04 -7.12
CA PHE A 127 -3.85 3.74 -7.64
C PHE A 127 -2.69 3.88 -8.62
N THR A 128 -2.67 4.94 -9.43
CA THR A 128 -1.52 5.23 -10.29
C THR A 128 -0.27 5.50 -9.45
N ASP A 129 -0.35 6.33 -8.40
CA ASP A 129 0.79 6.62 -7.52
C ASP A 129 1.32 5.37 -6.78
N VAL A 130 0.43 4.42 -6.48
CA VAL A 130 0.73 3.18 -5.76
C VAL A 130 1.38 2.14 -6.68
N PHE A 131 0.81 1.90 -7.85
CA PHE A 131 1.19 0.77 -8.73
C PHE A 131 2.09 1.16 -9.91
N TYR A 132 2.28 2.46 -10.18
CA TYR A 132 3.16 2.91 -11.25
C TYR A 132 4.63 2.66 -10.89
N VAL A 133 5.31 1.91 -11.78
CA VAL A 133 6.75 1.67 -11.70
C VAL A 133 7.41 2.33 -12.93
N PRO A 134 8.26 3.36 -12.73
CA PRO A 134 9.02 3.99 -13.79
C PRO A 134 9.89 2.98 -14.54
N SER A 135 9.99 3.10 -15.87
CA SER A 135 10.76 2.19 -16.71
C SER A 135 12.23 2.03 -16.30
N ALA A 136 12.86 3.10 -15.80
CA ALA A 136 14.29 3.15 -15.47
C ALA A 136 14.72 2.30 -14.26
N LEU A 137 13.78 1.84 -13.43
CA LEU A 137 14.08 1.03 -12.24
C LEU A 137 14.00 -0.48 -12.49
N ILE A 138 13.67 -0.89 -13.72
CA ILE A 138 13.45 -2.30 -14.08
C ILE A 138 14.76 -3.01 -14.40
N ASP A 139 15.71 -2.29 -15.01
CA ASP A 139 17.01 -2.84 -15.39
C ASP A 139 17.89 -3.21 -14.17
N GLN A 140 17.53 -2.74 -12.97
CA GLN A 140 18.24 -3.06 -11.72
C GLN A 140 17.67 -4.28 -10.97
N ALA A 141 16.48 -4.77 -11.33
CA ALA A 141 15.89 -5.97 -10.70
C ALA A 141 16.23 -7.27 -11.46
N ALA A 142 16.90 -7.17 -12.61
CA ALA A 142 17.23 -8.28 -13.51
C ALA A 142 18.73 -8.68 -13.46
N LEU A 143 19.50 -8.17 -12.49
CA LEU A 143 20.92 -8.49 -12.25
C LEU A 143 21.10 -9.09 -10.85
#